data_AF-A0AAN5CKZ5-F1
#
_entry.id   AF-A0AAN5CKZ5-F1
#
_cell.length_a   1.000
_cell.length_b   1.000
_cell.length_c   1.000
_cell.angle_alpha   90.00
_cell.angle_beta   90.00
_cell.angle_gamma   90.00
#
_symmetry.space_group_name_H-M   'P 1'
#
loop_
_entity.id
_entity.type
_entity.pdbx_description
1 polymer ?
#
loop_
_entity_poly.entity_id
_entity_poly.type
_entity_poly.pdbx_seq_one_letter_code
_entity_poly.pdbx_strand_id
1 'polypeptide(L)'
;DYDLLPPPFNSFFSETTMEEAEEEYELSLAYQIERTMYGVASVLGFFAALYTICKFRRCYKKNLDVAARLISYKISLSVADALILFVCAPIQLVWITTFWWYGGGILCRVYKFTVTFAFYLTGNMQVLIAFDRLITMTHLNEVRAKGATDYNTRFFLFLAWILAFLASLPQLFIFKLVFHNGEAPQCTSIWNEYAVRYEKEHDRLVETLGYEEDNATVCH
;
A
#
# COMPACT_ATOMS: atom_id res chain seq x y z
N ASP A 1 7.35 -16.34 -60.34
CA ASP A 1 7.70 -17.73 -60.60
C ASP A 1 8.81 -18.11 -59.63
N TYR A 2 8.46 -19.01 -58.70
CA TYR A 2 9.25 -20.04 -57.98
C TYR A 2 10.79 -20.08 -58.20
N ASP A 3 11.68 -20.39 -57.26
CA ASP A 3 11.66 -20.73 -55.82
C ASP A 3 13.13 -20.92 -55.33
N LEU A 4 13.30 -21.15 -54.01
CA LEU A 4 14.45 -21.73 -53.25
C LEU A 4 15.33 -20.84 -52.32
N LEU A 5 14.77 -20.51 -51.14
CA LEU A 5 15.19 -20.87 -49.73
C LEU A 5 16.62 -20.51 -49.17
N PRO A 6 16.79 -20.43 -47.81
CA PRO A 6 17.38 -19.29 -47.08
C PRO A 6 18.61 -19.68 -46.21
N PRO A 7 19.18 -18.75 -45.40
CA PRO A 7 19.86 -19.11 -44.17
C PRO A 7 19.08 -18.66 -42.91
N PRO A 8 19.32 -19.31 -41.75
CA PRO A 8 18.47 -19.23 -40.57
C PRO A 8 18.87 -18.04 -39.70
N PHE A 9 17.91 -17.20 -39.34
CA PHE A 9 18.11 -16.18 -38.30
C PHE A 9 16.78 -15.93 -37.57
N ASN A 10 16.22 -17.00 -36.98
CA ASN A 10 14.92 -16.97 -36.32
C ASN A 10 14.96 -17.70 -34.96
N SER A 11 15.71 -17.14 -34.02
CA SER A 11 15.52 -17.45 -32.59
C SER A 11 15.65 -16.19 -31.74
N PHE A 12 16.73 -15.42 -31.94
CA PHE A 12 17.02 -14.25 -31.09
C PHE A 12 16.00 -13.10 -31.23
N PHE A 13 15.52 -12.80 -32.45
CA PHE A 13 14.54 -11.72 -32.68
C PHE A 13 13.10 -12.09 -32.29
N SER A 14 12.79 -13.39 -32.16
CA SER A 14 11.48 -13.85 -31.67
C SER A 14 11.43 -13.83 -30.13
N GLU A 15 12.56 -14.09 -29.48
CA GLU A 15 12.70 -14.05 -28.01
C GLU A 15 12.51 -12.63 -27.49
N THR A 16 13.12 -11.61 -28.12
CA THR A 16 12.94 -10.20 -27.72
C THR A 16 11.51 -9.71 -27.91
N THR A 17 10.83 -10.08 -29.01
CA THR A 17 9.41 -9.68 -29.20
C THR A 17 8.43 -10.45 -28.31
N MET A 18 8.77 -11.68 -27.91
CA MET A 18 7.93 -12.47 -27.01
C MET A 18 8.15 -12.08 -25.55
N GLU A 19 9.37 -11.75 -25.12
CA GLU A 19 9.64 -11.16 -23.80
C GLU A 19 9.04 -9.75 -23.70
N GLU A 20 9.21 -8.88 -24.70
CA GLU A 20 8.55 -7.55 -24.70
C GLU A 20 7.01 -7.69 -24.72
N ALA A 21 6.44 -8.63 -25.48
CA ALA A 21 5.00 -8.85 -25.51
C ALA A 21 4.47 -9.52 -24.24
N GLU A 22 5.20 -10.45 -23.63
CA GLU A 22 4.83 -11.14 -22.39
C GLU A 22 4.98 -10.19 -21.19
N GLU A 23 5.99 -9.33 -21.17
CA GLU A 23 6.19 -8.28 -20.17
C GLU A 23 5.18 -7.12 -20.36
N GLU A 24 4.83 -6.74 -21.60
CA GLU A 24 3.74 -5.79 -21.91
C GLU A 24 2.35 -6.36 -21.56
N TYR A 25 2.11 -7.66 -21.78
CA TYR A 25 0.85 -8.33 -21.41
C TYR A 25 0.72 -8.52 -19.89
N GLU A 26 1.79 -8.92 -19.20
CA GLU A 26 1.85 -9.05 -17.74
C GLU A 26 1.61 -7.69 -17.06
N LEU A 27 2.26 -6.61 -17.54
CA LEU A 27 2.07 -5.26 -17.03
C LEU A 27 0.62 -4.76 -17.26
N SER A 28 0.06 -5.04 -18.43
CA SER A 28 -1.33 -4.69 -18.79
C SER A 28 -2.36 -5.46 -17.97
N LEU A 29 -2.16 -6.76 -17.76
CA LEU A 29 -3.04 -7.61 -16.95
C LEU A 29 -2.98 -7.21 -15.48
N ALA A 30 -1.77 -7.05 -14.92
CA ALA A 30 -1.57 -6.61 -13.55
C ALA A 30 -2.25 -5.26 -13.29
N TYR A 31 -2.10 -4.31 -14.22
CA TYR A 31 -2.76 -3.01 -14.18
C TYR A 31 -4.29 -3.13 -14.22
N GLN A 32 -4.85 -3.99 -15.08
CA GLN A 32 -6.29 -4.22 -15.13
C GLN A 32 -6.84 -4.84 -13.84
N ILE A 33 -6.11 -5.80 -13.26
CA ILE A 33 -6.46 -6.41 -11.98
C ILE A 33 -6.43 -5.36 -10.87
N GLU A 34 -5.38 -4.53 -10.81
CA GLU A 34 -5.23 -3.51 -9.78
C GLU A 34 -6.36 -2.47 -9.87
N ARG A 35 -6.65 -1.96 -11.07
CA ARG A 35 -7.73 -1.00 -11.32
C ARG A 35 -9.10 -1.57 -10.96
N THR A 36 -9.39 -2.81 -11.34
CA THR A 36 -10.67 -3.45 -11.04
C THR A 36 -10.83 -3.75 -9.55
N MET A 37 -9.76 -4.21 -8.88
CA MET A 37 -9.74 -4.46 -7.44
C MET A 37 -10.05 -3.18 -6.65
N TYR A 38 -9.35 -2.06 -6.92
CA TYR A 38 -9.61 -0.80 -6.22
C TYR A 38 -10.97 -0.20 -6.57
N GLY A 39 -11.44 -0.37 -7.81
CA GLY A 39 -12.78 0.04 -8.21
C GLY A 39 -13.87 -0.68 -7.41
N VAL A 40 -13.81 -2.02 -7.36
CA VAL A 40 -14.77 -2.85 -6.61
C VAL A 40 -14.67 -2.56 -5.11
N ALA A 41 -13.46 -2.45 -4.56
CA ALA A 41 -13.24 -2.15 -3.15
C ALA A 41 -13.81 -0.77 -2.76
N SER A 42 -13.69 0.24 -3.63
CA SER A 42 -14.24 1.57 -3.40
C SER A 42 -15.77 1.56 -3.38
N VAL A 43 -16.40 0.85 -4.32
CA VAL A 43 -17.87 0.74 -4.39
C VAL A 43 -18.42 -0.03 -3.18
N LEU A 44 -17.92 -1.24 -2.93
CA LEU A 44 -18.35 -2.05 -1.79
C LEU A 44 -18.05 -1.36 -0.46
N GLY A 45 -16.87 -0.75 -0.36
CA GLY A 45 -16.43 0.01 0.81
C GLY A 45 -17.33 1.21 1.10
N PHE A 46 -17.76 1.95 0.07
CA PHE A 46 -18.71 3.06 0.23
C PHE A 46 -20.03 2.59 0.83
N PHE A 47 -20.63 1.54 0.27
CA PHE A 47 -21.89 0.98 0.78
C PHE A 47 -21.73 0.41 2.20
N ALA A 48 -20.64 -0.32 2.47
CA ALA A 48 -20.35 -0.89 3.78
C ALA A 48 -20.09 0.20 4.84
N ALA A 49 -19.37 1.26 4.50
CA ALA A 49 -19.12 2.38 5.39
C ALA A 49 -20.41 3.16 5.69
N LEU A 50 -21.24 3.44 4.68
CA LEU A 50 -22.55 4.06 4.87
C LEU A 50 -23.45 3.23 5.79
N TYR A 51 -23.52 1.92 5.55
CA TYR A 51 -24.28 1.00 6.39
C TYR A 51 -23.76 1.01 7.83
N THR A 52 -22.44 0.91 7.99
CA THR A 52 -21.78 0.86 9.31
C THR A 52 -21.99 2.17 10.05
N ILE A 53 -21.78 3.34 9.44
CA ILE A 53 -22.01 4.65 10.05
C ILE A 53 -23.48 4.83 10.42
N CYS A 54 -24.43 4.46 9.54
CA CYS A 54 -25.87 4.56 9.82
C CYS A 54 -26.29 3.67 11.00
N LYS A 55 -25.86 2.41 10.99
CA LYS A 55 -26.14 1.44 12.06
C LYS A 55 -25.47 1.88 13.36
N PHE A 56 -24.23 2.34 13.29
CA PHE A 56 -23.46 2.81 14.43
C PHE A 56 -24.11 4.03 15.08
N ARG A 57 -24.52 5.04 14.29
CA ARG A 57 -25.27 6.21 14.80
C ARG A 57 -26.59 5.82 15.47
N ARG A 58 -27.33 4.85 14.92
CA ARG A 58 -28.60 4.35 15.50
C ARG A 58 -28.37 3.56 16.79
N CYS A 59 -27.35 2.70 16.84
CA CYS A 59 -27.04 1.85 17.99
C CYS A 59 -26.32 2.61 19.12
N TYR A 60 -25.50 3.62 18.80
CA TYR A 60 -24.79 4.46 19.78
C TYR A 60 -25.76 5.16 20.72
N LYS A 61 -26.92 5.61 20.22
CA LYS A 61 -27.98 6.21 21.05
C LYS A 61 -28.74 5.21 21.94
N LYS A 62 -28.71 3.90 21.65
CA LYS A 62 -29.56 2.91 22.32
C LYS A 62 -28.85 2.02 23.34
N ASN A 63 -27.51 1.88 23.31
CA ASN A 63 -26.76 0.91 24.12
C ASN A 63 -25.46 1.47 24.74
N LEU A 64 -25.37 2.79 24.96
CA LEU A 64 -24.12 3.45 25.35
C LEU A 64 -23.62 3.05 26.75
N ASP A 65 -24.51 2.63 27.65
CA ASP A 65 -24.19 2.49 29.08
C ASP A 65 -23.44 1.21 29.48
N VAL A 66 -23.44 0.14 28.68
CA VAL A 66 -22.87 -1.18 29.11
C VAL A 66 -21.59 -1.58 28.36
N ALA A 67 -21.30 -0.99 27.19
CA ALA A 67 -20.19 -1.43 26.32
C ALA A 67 -19.24 -0.31 25.85
N ALA A 68 -19.18 0.83 26.56
CA ALA A 68 -18.45 2.02 26.12
C ALA A 68 -16.95 1.78 25.78
N ARG A 69 -16.28 0.84 26.48
CA ARG A 69 -14.85 0.50 26.25
C ARG A 69 -14.62 -0.09 24.86
N LEU A 70 -15.31 -1.19 24.54
CA LEU A 70 -15.23 -1.91 23.27
C LEU A 70 -15.70 -1.04 22.09
N ILE A 71 -16.67 -0.16 22.33
CA ILE A 71 -17.17 0.78 21.32
C ILE A 71 -16.06 1.75 20.90
N SER A 72 -15.19 2.19 21.81
CA SER A 72 -14.12 3.15 21.51
C SER A 72 -13.06 2.59 20.56
N TYR A 73 -12.65 1.33 20.75
CA TYR A 73 -11.73 0.63 19.83
C TYR A 73 -12.36 0.45 18.44
N LYS A 74 -13.65 0.06 18.41
CA LYS A 74 -14.40 -0.11 17.16
C LYS A 74 -14.56 1.19 16.38
N ILE A 75 -14.77 2.32 17.07
CA ILE A 75 -14.83 3.64 16.41
C ILE A 75 -13.51 3.94 15.73
N SER A 76 -12.39 3.80 16.45
CA SER A 76 -11.07 4.10 15.90
C SER A 76 -10.76 3.22 14.68
N LEU A 77 -11.14 1.93 14.73
CA LEU A 77 -11.02 1.02 13.60
C LEU A 77 -11.88 1.46 12.41
N SER A 78 -13.16 1.78 12.64
CA SER A 78 -14.04 2.28 11.57
C SER A 78 -13.57 3.62 10.98
N VAL A 79 -12.91 4.47 11.77
CA VAL A 79 -12.28 5.70 11.28
C VAL A 79 -11.08 5.38 10.39
N ALA A 80 -10.22 4.44 10.78
CA ALA A 80 -9.09 4.00 9.95
C ALA A 80 -9.57 3.40 8.61
N ASP A 81 -10.56 2.52 8.66
CA ASP A 81 -11.15 1.90 7.47
C ASP A 81 -11.81 2.96 6.56
N ALA A 82 -12.50 3.94 7.15
CA ALA A 82 -13.07 5.04 6.39
C ALA A 82 -11.99 5.90 5.72
N LEU A 83 -10.86 6.18 6.39
CA LEU A 83 -9.73 6.88 5.76
C LEU A 83 -9.18 6.10 4.57
N ILE A 84 -8.99 4.79 4.70
CA ILE A 84 -8.49 3.95 3.61
C ILE A 84 -9.46 3.95 2.43
N LEU A 85 -10.76 3.78 2.69
CA LEU A 85 -11.77 3.64 1.64
C LEU A 85 -12.13 4.97 0.97
N PHE A 86 -12.21 6.07 1.72
CA PHE A 86 -12.64 7.37 1.18
C PHE A 86 -11.50 8.27 0.73
N VAL A 87 -10.30 8.09 1.27
CA VAL A 87 -9.15 8.93 0.91
C VAL A 87 -8.15 8.13 0.12
N CYS A 88 -7.71 6.98 0.64
CA CYS A 88 -6.60 6.28 0.02
C CYS A 88 -6.97 5.58 -1.29
N ALA A 89 -8.04 4.77 -1.29
CA ALA A 89 -8.49 4.05 -2.45
C ALA A 89 -8.80 4.95 -3.67
N PRO A 90 -9.53 6.08 -3.56
CA PRO A 90 -9.78 6.94 -4.71
C PRO A 90 -8.54 7.68 -5.20
N ILE A 91 -7.65 8.12 -4.31
CA ILE A 91 -6.37 8.72 -4.71
C ILE A 91 -5.54 7.70 -5.49
N GLN A 92 -5.53 6.44 -5.04
CA GLN A 92 -4.80 5.38 -5.71
C GLN A 92 -5.41 5.04 -7.07
N LEU A 93 -6.75 4.99 -7.16
CA LEU A 93 -7.45 4.83 -8.42
C LEU A 93 -7.14 5.97 -9.40
N VAL A 94 -7.12 7.21 -8.93
CA VAL A 94 -6.75 8.37 -9.76
C VAL A 94 -5.30 8.25 -10.21
N TRP A 95 -4.37 7.86 -9.33
CA TRP A 95 -2.97 7.72 -9.69
C TRP A 95 -2.73 6.64 -10.74
N ILE A 96 -3.38 5.49 -10.59
CA ILE A 96 -3.33 4.38 -11.56
C ILE A 96 -3.95 4.81 -12.89
N THR A 97 -5.07 5.53 -12.89
CA THR A 97 -5.74 5.95 -14.14
C THR A 97 -5.02 7.08 -14.86
N THR A 98 -4.44 8.03 -14.12
CA THR A 98 -3.75 9.19 -14.70
C THR A 98 -2.28 8.94 -14.99
N PHE A 99 -1.69 7.84 -14.49
CA PHE A 99 -0.27 7.47 -14.52
C PHE A 99 0.71 8.49 -13.88
N TRP A 100 0.29 9.74 -13.76
CA TRP A 100 1.08 10.87 -13.29
C TRP A 100 0.59 11.36 -11.93
N TRP A 101 1.52 11.79 -11.07
CA TRP A 101 1.18 12.34 -9.76
C TRP A 101 0.97 13.86 -9.81
N TYR A 102 -0.30 14.29 -9.90
CA TYR A 102 -0.66 15.72 -9.91
C TYR A 102 -0.74 16.38 -8.53
N GLY A 103 -0.61 15.62 -7.43
CA GLY A 103 -0.72 16.15 -6.06
C GLY A 103 0.49 16.95 -5.57
N GLY A 104 1.55 17.06 -6.36
CA GLY A 104 2.81 17.66 -5.93
C GLY A 104 3.47 16.92 -4.76
N GLY A 105 4.57 17.46 -4.24
CA GLY A 105 5.39 16.79 -3.23
C GLY A 105 4.73 16.65 -1.85
N ILE A 106 3.90 17.62 -1.46
CA ILE A 106 3.24 17.60 -0.15
C ILE A 106 2.16 16.51 -0.12
N LEU A 107 1.26 16.45 -1.11
CA LEU A 107 0.23 15.41 -1.13
C LEU A 107 0.85 14.02 -1.27
N CYS A 108 1.95 13.83 -1.99
CA CYS A 108 2.64 12.54 -2.08
C CYS A 108 3.05 12.02 -0.69
N ARG A 109 3.71 12.88 0.11
CA ARG A 109 4.13 12.54 1.47
C ARG A 109 2.96 12.31 2.40
N VAL A 110 1.98 13.21 2.39
CA VAL A 110 0.78 13.12 3.25
C VAL A 110 -0.01 11.86 2.91
N TYR A 111 -0.23 11.58 1.63
CA TYR A 111 -0.94 10.39 1.18
C TYR A 111 -0.27 9.11 1.69
N LYS A 112 1.03 8.97 1.45
CA LYS A 112 1.79 7.80 1.90
C LYS A 112 1.80 7.70 3.44
N PHE A 113 1.92 8.82 4.14
CA PHE A 113 1.80 8.88 5.59
C PHE A 113 0.42 8.40 6.07
N THR A 114 -0.67 8.86 5.46
CA THR A 114 -2.04 8.48 5.84
C THR A 114 -2.29 6.99 5.61
N VAL A 115 -1.81 6.41 4.50
CA VAL A 115 -1.90 4.96 4.23
C VAL A 115 -1.21 4.17 5.34
N THR A 116 0.05 4.51 5.63
CA THR A 116 0.84 3.83 6.65
C THR A 116 0.26 4.01 8.05
N PHE A 117 -0.19 5.22 8.39
CA PHE A 117 -0.85 5.51 9.67
C PHE A 117 -2.11 4.68 9.85
N ALA A 118 -2.97 4.60 8.84
CA ALA A 118 -4.21 3.82 8.92
C ALA A 118 -3.92 2.32 9.10
N PHE A 119 -2.90 1.79 8.42
CA PHE A 119 -2.47 0.40 8.60
C PHE A 119 -2.00 0.12 10.04
N TYR A 120 -1.11 0.96 10.59
CA TYR A 120 -0.66 0.82 11.98
C TYR A 120 -1.78 1.00 12.99
N LEU A 121 -2.69 1.95 12.75
CA LEU A 121 -3.84 2.17 13.62
C LEU A 121 -4.75 0.94 13.66
N THR A 122 -5.08 0.36 12.51
CA THR A 122 -5.85 -0.89 12.42
C THR A 122 -5.18 -2.03 13.17
N GLY A 123 -3.87 -2.24 12.98
CA GLY A 123 -3.10 -3.26 13.70
C GLY A 123 -3.11 -3.05 15.22
N ASN A 124 -2.85 -1.82 15.68
CA ASN A 124 -2.89 -1.49 17.10
C ASN A 124 -4.29 -1.71 17.71
N MET A 125 -5.36 -1.36 16.99
CA MET A 125 -6.72 -1.63 17.44
C MET A 125 -7.03 -3.12 17.52
N GLN A 126 -6.56 -3.93 16.57
CA GLN A 126 -6.72 -5.39 16.62
C GLN A 126 -6.04 -5.99 17.85
N VAL A 127 -4.82 -5.54 18.17
CA VAL A 127 -4.09 -5.97 19.38
C VAL A 127 -4.86 -5.58 20.66
N LEU A 128 -5.35 -4.34 20.75
CA LEU A 128 -6.14 -3.89 21.90
C LEU A 128 -7.43 -4.69 22.06
N ILE A 129 -8.12 -5.03 20.96
CA ILE A 129 -9.33 -5.87 21.00
C ILE A 129 -9.00 -7.29 21.48
N ALA A 130 -7.90 -7.87 21.02
CA ALA A 130 -7.46 -9.20 21.47
C ALA A 130 -7.09 -9.20 22.96
N PHE A 131 -6.37 -8.17 23.40
CA PHE A 131 -5.98 -7.98 24.78
C PHE A 131 -7.20 -7.77 25.70
N ASP A 132 -8.17 -6.95 25.30
CA ASP A 132 -9.43 -6.74 26.01
C ASP A 132 -10.23 -8.05 26.17
N ARG A 133 -10.25 -8.89 25.14
CA ARG A 133 -10.86 -10.23 25.20
C ARG A 133 -10.13 -11.16 26.15
N LEU A 134 -8.80 -11.14 26.16
CA LEU A 134 -8.00 -11.95 27.07
C LEU A 134 -8.27 -11.57 28.53
N ILE A 135 -8.23 -10.28 28.84
CA ILE A 135 -8.58 -9.74 30.16
C ILE A 135 -10.02 -10.13 30.53
N THR A 136 -10.98 -9.95 29.63
CA THR A 136 -12.36 -10.33 29.90
C THR A 136 -12.49 -11.82 30.19
N MET A 137 -11.81 -12.68 29.44
CA MET A 137 -11.82 -14.13 29.66
C MET A 137 -11.17 -14.54 30.99
N THR A 138 -10.05 -13.93 31.38
CA THR A 138 -9.39 -14.21 32.66
C THR A 138 -10.20 -13.67 33.84
N HIS A 139 -10.74 -12.45 33.72
CA HIS A 139 -11.60 -11.88 34.76
C HIS A 139 -12.93 -12.60 34.87
N LEU A 140 -13.53 -13.16 33.81
CA LEU A 140 -14.73 -14.00 33.97
C LEU A 140 -14.47 -15.21 34.89
N ASN A 141 -13.23 -15.71 34.97
CA ASN A 141 -12.83 -16.74 35.93
C ASN A 141 -12.61 -16.18 37.36
N GLU A 142 -12.08 -14.95 37.49
CA GLU A 142 -11.79 -14.30 38.79
C GLU A 142 -12.94 -13.47 39.39
N VAL A 143 -13.94 -13.04 38.61
CA VAL A 143 -15.09 -12.22 39.04
C VAL A 143 -16.06 -13.02 39.93
N ARG A 144 -15.88 -14.34 40.04
CA ARG A 144 -16.48 -15.13 41.12
C ARG A 144 -15.86 -14.80 42.50
N ALA A 145 -14.73 -14.09 42.57
CA ALA A 145 -13.95 -13.91 43.79
C ALA A 145 -13.59 -12.47 44.19
N LYS A 146 -13.46 -11.47 43.30
CA LYS A 146 -13.15 -10.08 43.72
C LYS A 146 -13.49 -9.02 42.66
N GLY A 147 -13.91 -7.84 43.14
CA GLY A 147 -14.40 -6.70 42.36
C GLY A 147 -13.46 -6.26 41.23
N ALA A 148 -14.05 -5.87 40.10
CA ALA A 148 -13.39 -5.54 38.86
C ALA A 148 -12.28 -4.48 39.03
N THR A 149 -11.05 -4.84 38.69
CA THR A 149 -9.96 -3.87 38.46
C THR A 149 -10.28 -3.08 37.19
N ASP A 150 -10.49 -1.78 37.32
CA ASP A 150 -10.75 -0.90 36.18
C ASP A 150 -9.41 -0.48 35.55
N TYR A 151 -9.04 -1.10 34.42
CA TYR A 151 -7.89 -0.68 33.64
C TYR A 151 -8.25 0.54 32.79
N ASN A 152 -7.34 1.50 32.73
CA ASN A 152 -7.61 2.80 32.11
C ASN A 152 -7.58 2.71 30.57
N THR A 153 -8.66 2.19 29.98
CA THR A 153 -8.84 1.93 28.53
C THR A 153 -8.50 3.16 27.67
N ARG A 154 -8.82 4.37 28.15
CA ARG A 154 -8.52 5.63 27.46
C ARG A 154 -7.02 5.88 27.31
N PHE A 155 -6.23 5.49 28.30
CA PHE A 155 -4.77 5.63 28.25
C PHE A 155 -4.15 4.70 27.21
N PHE A 156 -4.55 3.44 27.18
CA PHE A 156 -4.10 2.47 26.16
C PHE A 156 -4.50 2.89 24.75
N LEU A 157 -5.72 3.41 24.57
CA LEU A 157 -6.17 3.95 23.30
C LEU A 157 -5.31 5.15 22.85
N PHE A 158 -5.03 6.07 23.75
CA PHE A 158 -4.16 7.21 23.47
C PHE A 158 -2.74 6.77 23.08
N LEU A 159 -2.15 5.84 23.84
CA LEU A 159 -0.84 5.28 23.54
C LEU A 159 -0.82 4.61 22.16
N ALA A 160 -1.83 3.82 21.82
CA ALA A 160 -1.93 3.15 20.52
C ALA A 160 -2.02 4.14 19.35
N TRP A 161 -2.73 5.25 19.51
CA TRP A 161 -2.79 6.32 18.51
C TRP A 161 -1.43 7.01 18.34
N ILE A 162 -0.77 7.33 19.45
CA ILE A 162 0.55 7.97 19.45
C ILE A 162 1.59 7.04 18.81
N LEU A 163 1.61 5.75 19.18
CA LEU A 163 2.49 4.76 18.58
C LEU A 163 2.26 4.61 17.07
N ALA A 164 1.00 4.57 16.62
CA ALA A 164 0.68 4.54 15.19
C ALA A 164 1.19 5.79 14.46
N PHE A 165 1.04 6.96 15.08
CA PHE A 165 1.52 8.23 14.51
C PHE A 165 3.05 8.28 14.43
N LEU A 166 3.75 7.93 15.51
CA LEU A 166 5.22 7.93 15.51
C LEU A 166 5.78 6.92 14.51
N ALA A 167 5.18 5.74 14.40
CA ALA A 167 5.61 4.71 13.46
C ALA A 167 5.39 5.13 11.99
N SER A 168 4.42 6.01 11.71
CA SER A 168 4.16 6.49 10.35
C SER A 168 4.97 7.74 9.95
N LEU A 169 5.53 8.50 10.90
CA LEU A 169 6.40 9.66 10.61
C LEU A 169 7.56 9.43 9.63
N PRO A 170 8.33 8.31 9.67
CA PRO A 170 9.43 8.10 8.71
C PRO A 170 8.99 8.19 7.24
N GLN A 171 7.73 7.88 6.96
CA GLN A 171 7.16 7.92 5.61
C GLN A 171 7.21 9.32 4.98
N LEU A 172 7.17 10.38 5.79
CA LEU A 172 7.23 11.76 5.31
C LEU A 172 8.61 12.14 4.75
N PHE A 173 9.67 11.44 5.19
CA PHE A 173 11.04 11.69 4.76
C PHE A 173 11.49 10.78 3.62
N ILE A 174 10.97 9.56 3.57
CA ILE A 174 11.34 8.55 2.57
C ILE A 174 10.73 8.85 1.19
N PHE A 175 9.52 9.40 1.16
CA PHE A 175 8.78 9.64 -0.09
C PHE A 175 9.01 11.06 -0.62
N LYS A 176 9.24 11.14 -1.93
CA LYS A 176 9.43 12.41 -2.62
C LYS A 176 8.85 12.38 -4.03
N LEU A 177 8.60 13.57 -4.54
CA LEU A 177 8.24 13.78 -5.94
C LEU A 177 9.52 13.79 -6.76
N VAL A 178 9.59 12.95 -7.79
CA VAL A 178 10.70 12.91 -8.75
C VAL A 178 10.13 13.11 -10.14
N PHE A 179 10.82 13.92 -10.95
CA PHE A 179 10.48 14.11 -12.36
C PHE A 179 11.40 13.24 -13.19
N HIS A 180 10.84 12.30 -13.96
CA HIS A 180 11.63 11.53 -14.91
C HIS A 180 11.63 12.27 -16.25
N ASN A 181 12.83 12.61 -16.76
CA ASN A 181 13.06 13.23 -18.07
C ASN A 181 12.19 14.44 -18.43
N GLY A 182 11.73 15.23 -17.45
CA GLY A 182 10.99 16.47 -17.68
C GLY A 182 9.52 16.33 -18.09
N GLU A 183 9.03 15.11 -18.31
CA GLU A 183 7.68 14.92 -18.88
C GLU A 183 6.62 14.58 -17.84
N ALA A 184 7.00 14.02 -16.67
CA ALA A 184 6.03 13.89 -15.59
C ALA A 184 6.52 13.65 -14.15
N PRO A 185 5.74 14.14 -13.17
CA PRO A 185 5.97 13.88 -11.76
C PRO A 185 5.48 12.48 -11.33
N GLN A 186 6.35 11.73 -10.65
CA GLN A 186 6.00 10.48 -9.95
C GLN A 186 6.27 10.58 -8.45
N CYS A 187 5.39 9.98 -7.65
CA CYS A 187 5.55 9.86 -6.20
C CYS A 187 6.27 8.55 -5.89
N THR A 188 7.59 8.62 -5.65
CA THR A 188 8.43 7.44 -5.46
C THR A 188 9.16 7.47 -4.11
N SER A 189 9.58 6.29 -3.66
CA SER A 189 10.46 6.16 -2.50
C SER A 189 11.91 6.44 -2.92
N ILE A 190 12.74 6.89 -1.98
CA ILE A 190 14.17 7.07 -2.25
C ILE A 190 14.85 5.77 -2.73
N TRP A 191 14.38 4.61 -2.26
CA TRP A 191 14.89 3.30 -2.64
C TRP A 191 14.72 3.01 -4.12
N ASN A 192 13.59 3.43 -4.69
CA ASN A 192 13.33 3.23 -6.12
C ASN A 192 14.31 4.02 -6.99
N GLU A 193 14.68 5.23 -6.56
CA GLU A 193 15.70 6.01 -7.25
C GLU A 193 17.08 5.34 -7.18
N TYR A 194 17.43 4.77 -6.02
CA TYR A 194 18.67 4.00 -5.90
C TYR A 194 18.66 2.75 -6.78
N ALA A 195 17.54 2.04 -6.85
CA ALA A 195 17.39 0.85 -7.70
C ALA A 195 17.58 1.21 -9.19
N VAL A 196 16.86 2.22 -9.69
CA VAL A 196 16.99 2.67 -11.10
C VAL A 196 18.40 3.17 -11.41
N ARG A 197 19.05 3.85 -10.47
CA ARG A 197 20.44 4.29 -10.65
C ARG A 197 21.39 3.10 -10.74
N TYR A 198 21.20 2.12 -9.87
CA TYR A 198 22.03 0.92 -9.81
C TYR A 198 21.89 0.10 -11.10
N GLU A 199 20.67 -0.07 -11.60
CA GLU A 199 20.38 -0.76 -12.87
C GLU A 199 21.07 -0.07 -14.06
N LYS A 200 20.93 1.26 -14.18
CA LYS A 200 21.64 2.03 -15.22
C LYS A 200 23.17 1.98 -15.13
N GLU A 201 23.71 1.78 -13.93
CA GLU A 201 25.16 1.65 -13.74
C GLU A 201 25.62 0.24 -14.08
N HIS A 202 24.83 -0.77 -13.71
CA HIS A 202 25.03 -2.16 -14.09
C HIS A 202 25.03 -2.34 -15.61
N ASP A 203 24.02 -1.82 -16.32
CA ASP A 203 23.90 -1.97 -17.78
C ASP A 203 25.09 -1.34 -18.51
N ARG A 204 25.55 -0.16 -18.05
CA ARG A 204 26.74 0.50 -18.62
C ARG A 204 28.02 -0.30 -18.40
N LEU A 205 28.17 -0.94 -17.24
CA LEU A 205 29.33 -1.78 -16.96
C LEU A 205 29.32 -3.04 -17.84
N VAL A 206 28.16 -3.68 -18.00
CA VAL A 206 27.99 -4.84 -18.88
C VAL A 206 28.31 -4.47 -20.33
N GLU A 207 27.78 -3.34 -20.82
CA GLU A 207 28.06 -2.86 -22.18
C GLU A 207 29.55 -2.55 -22.40
N THR A 208 30.21 -1.94 -21.42
CA THR A 208 31.65 -1.62 -21.50
C THR A 208 32.50 -2.89 -21.52
N LEU A 209 32.20 -3.85 -20.64
CA LEU A 209 32.92 -5.12 -20.57
C LEU A 209 32.70 -5.98 -21.81
N GLY A 210 31.48 -6.01 -22.35
CA GLY A 210 31.17 -6.70 -23.61
C GLY A 210 31.92 -6.09 -24.80
N TYR A 211 31.99 -4.76 -24.88
CA TYR A 211 32.80 -4.08 -25.90
C TYR A 211 34.30 -4.40 -25.77
N GLU A 212 34.81 -4.49 -24.54
CA GLU A 212 36.21 -4.82 -24.28
C GLU A 212 36.54 -6.28 -24.66
N GLU A 213 35.60 -7.20 -24.44
CA GLU A 213 35.72 -8.62 -24.80
C GLU A 213 35.66 -8.84 -26.32
N ASP A 214 34.73 -8.17 -27.02
CA ASP A 214 34.67 -8.20 -28.49
C ASP A 214 35.95 -7.65 -29.12
N ASN A 215 36.49 -6.55 -28.59
CA ASN A 215 37.70 -5.93 -29.12
C ASN A 215 38.97 -6.77 -28.82
N ALA A 216 38.99 -7.50 -27.69
CA ALA A 216 40.05 -8.45 -27.36
C ALA A 216 40.03 -9.69 -28.28
N THR A 217 38.85 -10.11 -28.74
CA THR A 217 38.68 -11.27 -29.62
C THR A 217 39.07 -10.96 -31.08
N VAL A 218 38.90 -9.70 -31.51
CA VAL A 218 39.28 -9.23 -32.86
C VAL A 218 40.80 -9.01 -33.02
N CYS A 219 41.54 -8.86 -31.92
CA CYS A 219 43.00 -8.64 -31.92
C CYS A 219 43.84 -9.94 -31.93
N HIS A 220 43.20 -11.12 -32.04
CA HIS A 220 43.85 -12.43 -32.11
C HIS A 220 43.68 -13.09 -33.49
#